data_AF-V2YF76-F1
#
_entry.id   AF-V2YF76-F1
#
_cell.length_a   1.000
_cell.length_b   1.000
_cell.length_c   1.000
_cell.angle_alpha   90.00
_cell.angle_beta   90.00
_cell.angle_gamma   90.00
#
_symmetry.space_group_name_H-M   'P 1'
#
loop_
_entity.id
_entity.type
_entity.pdbx_description
1 polymer ?
#
loop_
_entity_poly.entity_id
_entity_poly.type
_entity_poly.pdbx_seq_one_letter_code
_entity_poly.pdbx_strand_id
1 'polypeptide(L)'
;MSMNGQKDLTAGVPLPLERAERTAAEQSFFRGEPITWLTVPTTKTVVTDNAFGDSEASERPARKNHFILYGGNQYKREEFYQMAFP
;
A
#
# COMPACT_ATOMS: atom_id res chain seq x y z
N MET A 1 -37.41 -38.58 15.50
CA MET A 1 -37.20 -37.60 16.57
C MET A 1 -35.71 -37.27 16.64
N SER A 2 -35.43 -35.97 16.58
CA SER A 2 -34.18 -35.24 16.85
C SER A 2 -32.86 -35.68 16.20
N MET A 3 -32.49 -34.93 15.15
CA MET A 3 -31.10 -34.65 14.77
C MET A 3 -30.61 -33.44 15.59
N ASN A 4 -29.49 -33.59 16.27
CA ASN A 4 -28.80 -32.57 17.05
C ASN A 4 -27.44 -32.42 16.34
N GLY A 5 -27.11 -31.35 15.62
CA GLY A 5 -27.02 -30.00 16.14
C GLY A 5 -25.55 -29.65 16.37
N GLN A 6 -24.69 -29.80 15.36
CA GLN A 6 -23.29 -29.36 15.42
C GLN A 6 -23.06 -28.37 14.28
N LYS A 7 -23.37 -27.10 14.57
CA LYS A 7 -22.98 -25.94 13.76
C LYS A 7 -21.83 -25.27 14.50
N ASP A 8 -20.64 -25.86 14.43
CA ASP A 8 -19.43 -25.17 14.85
C ASP A 8 -19.03 -24.20 13.74
N LEU A 9 -19.31 -22.94 14.05
CA LEU A 9 -19.03 -21.76 13.26
C LEU A 9 -17.52 -21.57 13.08
N THR A 10 -16.90 -22.29 12.14
CA THR A 10 -15.63 -21.84 11.54
C THR A 10 -15.91 -20.93 10.33
N ALA A 11 -16.80 -19.96 10.55
CA ALA A 11 -17.09 -18.92 9.57
C ALA A 11 -16.22 -17.71 9.90
N GLY A 12 -15.08 -17.61 9.21
CA GLY A 12 -14.53 -16.35 8.75
C GLY A 12 -14.24 -15.30 9.82
N VAL A 13 -13.42 -15.62 10.82
CA VAL A 13 -12.65 -14.56 11.49
C VAL A 13 -11.41 -14.31 10.63
N PRO A 14 -11.33 -13.18 9.91
CA PRO A 14 -10.15 -12.89 9.10
C PRO A 14 -8.94 -12.79 10.03
N LEU A 15 -7.81 -13.31 9.56
CA LEU A 15 -6.54 -13.21 10.31
C LEU A 15 -6.23 -11.72 10.56
N PRO A 16 -5.53 -11.36 11.66
CA PRO A 16 -5.18 -9.97 11.95
C PRO A 16 -4.48 -9.24 10.78
N LEU A 17 -3.81 -9.99 9.91
CA LEU A 17 -3.18 -9.49 8.69
C LEU A 17 -4.20 -9.02 7.64
N GLU A 18 -5.35 -9.69 7.52
CA GLU A 18 -6.45 -9.30 6.62
C GLU A 18 -7.23 -8.09 7.16
N ARG A 19 -7.23 -7.89 8.49
CA ARG A 19 -7.75 -6.67 9.13
C ARG A 19 -6.79 -5.48 8.94
N ALA A 20 -5.51 -5.71 8.71
CA ALA A 20 -4.48 -4.68 8.74
C ALA A 20 -4.43 -3.78 7.48
N GLU A 21 -5.14 -4.07 6.40
CA GLU A 21 -5.00 -3.32 5.14
C GLU A 21 -6.27 -2.65 4.62
N ARG A 22 -7.37 -2.68 5.38
CA ARG A 22 -8.57 -1.90 5.05
C ARG A 22 -9.19 -1.30 6.29
N THR A 23 -8.42 -0.52 7.04
CA THR A 23 -9.04 0.68 7.61
C THR A 23 -9.55 1.47 6.41
N ALA A 24 -10.83 1.31 6.09
CA ALA A 24 -11.57 2.28 5.31
C ALA A 24 -11.55 3.56 6.12
N ALA A 25 -10.41 4.27 6.06
CA ALA A 25 -10.34 5.64 6.49
C ALA A 25 -11.48 6.36 5.77
N GLU A 26 -12.27 7.13 6.52
CA GLU A 26 -13.33 7.95 5.95
C GLU A 26 -12.79 8.62 4.70
N GLN A 27 -13.46 8.36 3.57
CA GLN A 27 -12.99 8.85 2.28
C GLN A 27 -12.87 10.37 2.37
N SER A 28 -11.64 10.86 2.27
CA SER A 28 -11.38 12.28 2.34
C SER A 28 -11.74 12.90 1.00
N PHE A 29 -12.31 14.10 1.03
CA PHE A 29 -12.67 14.85 -0.16
C PHE A 29 -11.97 16.20 -0.15
N PHE A 30 -11.43 16.62 -1.30
CA PHE A 30 -10.90 17.97 -1.52
C PHE A 30 -11.67 18.58 -2.69
N ARG A 31 -12.28 19.76 -2.48
CA ARG A 31 -13.14 20.42 -3.49
C ARG A 31 -14.25 19.51 -4.08
N GLY A 32 -14.75 18.56 -3.29
CA GLY A 32 -15.81 17.63 -3.70
C GLY A 32 -15.31 16.34 -4.37
N GLU A 33 -14.02 16.23 -4.68
CA GLU A 33 -13.43 15.05 -5.31
C GLU A 33 -12.65 14.20 -4.29
N PRO A 34 -12.67 12.85 -4.41
CA PRO A 34 -11.89 11.99 -3.54
C PRO A 34 -10.40 12.31 -3.54
N ILE A 35 -9.80 12.33 -2.35
CA ILE A 35 -8.37 12.48 -2.14
C ILE A 35 -7.86 11.41 -1.18
N THR A 36 -6.72 10.80 -1.49
CA THR A 36 -6.08 9.82 -0.59
C THR A 36 -4.56 9.86 -0.68
N TRP A 37 -3.90 9.40 0.38
CA TRP A 37 -2.45 9.28 0.46
C TRP A 37 -2.01 7.88 0.02
N LEU A 38 -1.08 7.82 -0.94
CA LEU A 38 -0.49 6.58 -1.45
C LEU A 38 0.99 6.52 -1.08
N THR A 39 1.38 5.45 -0.38
CA THR A 39 2.78 5.18 -0.09
C THR A 39 3.26 3.96 -0.89
N VAL A 40 4.21 4.17 -1.79
CA VAL A 40 4.75 3.12 -2.66
C VAL A 40 6.15 2.73 -2.18
N PRO A 41 6.39 1.49 -1.72
CA PRO A 41 7.72 1.03 -1.38
C PRO A 41 8.57 0.95 -2.65
N THR A 42 9.80 1.45 -2.59
CA THR A 42 10.77 1.31 -3.68
C THR A 42 11.89 0.41 -3.24
N THR A 43 12.31 -0.49 -4.13
CA THR A 43 13.49 -1.33 -3.98
C THR A 43 14.62 -0.78 -4.86
N LYS A 44 15.86 -1.03 -4.45
CA LYS A 44 17.07 -0.69 -5.22
C LYS A 44 17.90 -1.94 -5.38
N THR A 45 18.39 -2.18 -6.59
CA THR A 45 19.38 -3.21 -6.86
C THR A 45 20.75 -2.71 -6.43
N VAL A 46 21.41 -3.46 -5.56
CA VAL A 46 22.80 -3.23 -5.15
C VAL A 46 23.63 -4.34 -5.76
N VAL A 47 24.55 -3.98 -6.65
CA VAL A 47 25.52 -4.91 -7.22
C VAL A 47 26.77 -4.87 -6.34
N THR A 48 27.18 -6.04 -5.84
CA THR A 48 28.42 -6.19 -5.09
C THR A 48 29.43 -6.85 -6.01
N ASP A 49 30.47 -6.09 -6.37
CA ASP A 49 31.51 -6.61 -7.25
C ASP A 49 32.43 -7.55 -6.49
N ASN A 50 32.54 -8.78 -6.99
CA ASN A 50 33.46 -9.77 -6.48
C ASN A 50 34.75 -9.76 -7.31
N ALA A 51 35.90 -9.66 -6.65
CA ALA A 51 37.20 -9.61 -7.33
C ALA A 51 37.65 -10.96 -7.92
N PHE A 52 36.99 -12.07 -7.56
CA PHE A 52 37.41 -13.43 -7.90
C PHE A 52 36.26 -14.35 -8.37
N GLY A 53 35.10 -13.79 -8.72
CA GLY A 53 33.92 -14.54 -9.14
C GLY A 53 32.83 -13.62 -9.70
N ASP A 54 31.66 -14.17 -10.03
CA ASP A 54 30.56 -13.37 -10.58
C ASP A 54 30.05 -12.34 -9.56
N SER A 55 29.74 -11.12 -10.04
CA SER A 55 29.14 -10.06 -9.23
C SER A 55 27.73 -10.45 -8.82
N GLU A 56 27.40 -10.28 -7.54
CA GLU A 56 26.07 -10.59 -7.02
C GLU A 56 25.20 -9.33 -6.99
N ALA A 57 24.03 -9.38 -7.62
CA ALA A 57 23.02 -8.33 -7.55
C ALA A 57 21.97 -8.68 -6.50
N SER A 58 21.85 -7.86 -5.46
CA SER A 58 20.89 -8.04 -4.36
C SER A 58 19.87 -6.91 -4.36
N GLU A 59 18.58 -7.24 -4.28
CA GLU A 59 17.50 -6.27 -4.13
C GLU A 59 17.37 -5.84 -2.66
N ARG A 60 17.48 -4.53 -2.40
CA ARG A 60 17.36 -3.96 -1.05
C ARG A 60 16.21 -2.95 -0.96
N PRO A 61 15.49 -2.88 0.18
CA PRO A 61 14.53 -1.82 0.44
C PRO A 61 15.25 -0.46 0.39
N ALA A 62 14.68 0.49 -0.33
CA ALA A 62 15.35 1.76 -0.57
C ALA A 62 14.72 2.91 0.18
N ARG A 63 13.58 3.40 -0.30
CA ARG A 63 12.81 4.50 0.26
C ARG A 63 11.34 4.27 -0.01
N LYS A 64 10.48 4.91 0.79
CA LYS A 64 9.05 4.98 0.53
C LYS A 64 8.79 6.24 -0.27
N ASN A 65 8.16 6.10 -1.42
CA ASN A 65 7.64 7.23 -2.18
C ASN A 65 6.25 7.57 -1.67
N HIS A 66 5.95 8.85 -1.62
CA HIS A 66 4.69 9.38 -1.14
C HIS A 66 4.00 10.16 -2.26
N PHE A 67 2.76 9.79 -2.54
CA PHE A 67 1.94 10.38 -3.59
C PHE A 67 0.56 10.76 -3.06
N ILE A 68 -0.07 11.71 -3.73
CA ILE A 68 -1.45 12.12 -3.53
C ILE A 68 -2.25 11.60 -4.72
N LEU A 69 -3.27 10.78 -4.45
CA LEU A 69 -4.25 10.39 -5.45
C LEU A 69 -5.43 11.35 -5.37
N TYR A 70 -5.72 12.05 -6.46
CA TYR A 70 -6.80 13.04 -6.53
C TYR A 70 -7.43 13.06 -7.92
N GLY A 71 -8.77 12.97 -7.99
CA GLY A 71 -9.50 12.99 -9.26
C GLY A 71 -9.02 11.91 -10.26
N GLY A 72 -8.66 10.73 -9.75
CA GLY A 72 -8.13 9.62 -10.56
C GLY A 72 -6.67 9.73 -11.00
N ASN A 73 -5.97 10.82 -10.64
CA ASN A 73 -4.58 11.06 -11.02
C ASN A 73 -3.63 10.92 -9.82
N GLN A 74 -2.38 10.56 -10.08
CA GLN A 74 -1.33 10.48 -9.08
C GLN A 74 -0.39 11.68 -9.18
N TYR A 75 -0.19 12.38 -8.07
CA TYR A 75 0.66 13.57 -7.97
C TYR A 75 1.76 13.38 -6.94
N LYS A 76 2.94 13.94 -7.20
CA LYS A 76 3.85 14.30 -6.10
C LYS A 76 3.24 15.46 -5.33
N ARG A 77 3.65 15.60 -4.07
CA ARG A 77 3.13 16.64 -3.19
C ARG A 77 3.30 18.05 -3.77
N GLU A 78 4.48 18.35 -4.32
CA GLU A 78 4.79 19.66 -4.88
C GLU A 78 3.95 19.96 -6.13
N GLU A 79 3.76 18.97 -7.00
CA GLU A 79 2.93 19.07 -8.21
C GLU A 79 1.45 19.30 -7.86
N PHE A 80 0.96 18.57 -6.84
CA PHE A 80 -0.39 18.76 -6.32
C PHE A 80 -0.60 20.19 -5.81
N TYR A 81 0.34 20.74 -5.04
CA TYR A 81 0.20 22.09 -4.51
C TYR A 81 0.17 23.16 -5.60
N GLN A 82 1.05 23.06 -6.59
CA GLN A 82 1.08 24.01 -7.72
C GLN A 82 -0.22 23.98 -8.53
N MET A 83 -0.82 22.81 -8.71
CA MET A 83 -2.08 22.66 -9.44
C MET A 83 -3.30 23.08 -8.62
N ALA A 84 -3.35 22.74 -7.33
CA ALA A 84 -4.52 22.93 -6.47
C ALA A 84 -4.67 24.35 -5.89
N PHE A 85 -3.56 25.11 -5.85
CA PHE A 85 -3.45 26.45 -5.26
C PHE A 85 -2.69 27.41 -6.20
N PRO A 86 -3.34 27.87 -7.29
CA PRO A 86 -2.78 28.87 -8.21
C PRO A 86 -2.65 30.27 -7.58
#